data_AF-A0A932YGL2-F1
#
_entry.id   AF-A0A932YGL2-F1
#
_cell.length_a   1.000
_cell.length_b   1.000
_cell.length_c   1.000
_cell.angle_alpha   90.00
_cell.angle_beta   90.00
_cell.angle_gamma   90.00
#
_symmetry.space_group_name_H-M   'P 1'
#
loop_
_entity.id
_entity.type
_entity.pdbx_description
1 polymer ?
#
loop_
_entity_poly.entity_id
_entity_poly.type
_entity_poly.pdbx_seq_one_letter_code
_entity_poly.pdbx_strand_id
1 'polypeptide(L)'
;MDQDHIERKSLEYAFDAGLKFFLHWSLLAGGTLTLMIPFVQSLKGVMVYRYLFIASEICLIISLISSSLVVFGASQISWSNATKAETKGIAKMQGINYKVAIVAYIAGIILAFFFINANLT
;
A
#
# COMPACT_ATOMS: atom_id res chain seq x y z
N MET A 1 -37.89 12.77 -1.22
CA MET A 1 -36.46 12.80 -1.54
C MET A 1 -35.97 11.38 -1.29
N ASP A 2 -35.71 10.61 -2.35
CA ASP A 2 -35.49 9.17 -2.28
C ASP A 2 -34.18 8.82 -1.59
N GLN A 3 -34.28 8.08 -0.49
CA GLN A 3 -33.15 7.61 0.32
C GLN A 3 -32.18 6.75 -0.51
N ASP A 4 -32.72 5.97 -1.46
CA ASP A 4 -31.95 5.17 -2.42
C ASP A 4 -31.03 6.00 -3.33
N HIS A 5 -31.43 7.23 -3.68
CA HIS A 5 -30.62 8.11 -4.52
C HIS A 5 -29.44 8.71 -3.75
N ILE A 6 -29.61 8.95 -2.45
CA ILE A 6 -28.55 9.45 -1.56
C ILE A 6 -27.53 8.33 -1.30
N GLU A 7 -28.00 7.11 -1.04
CA GLU A 7 -27.14 5.95 -0.81
C GLU A 7 -26.27 5.64 -2.04
N ARG A 8 -26.84 5.58 -3.25
CA ARG A 8 -26.05 5.34 -4.47
C ARG A 8 -24.95 6.38 -4.69
N LYS A 9 -25.26 7.68 -4.53
CA LYS A 9 -24.25 8.73 -4.66
C LYS A 9 -23.13 8.55 -3.64
N SER A 10 -23.46 8.23 -2.38
CA SER A 10 -22.46 8.01 -1.33
C SER A 10 -21.51 6.84 -1.65
N LEU A 11 -22.03 5.76 -2.23
CA LEU A 11 -21.28 4.60 -2.68
C LEU A 11 -20.37 4.91 -3.88
N GLU A 12 -20.85 5.70 -4.84
CA GLU A 12 -20.04 6.18 -5.96
C GLU A 12 -18.87 7.05 -5.47
N TYR A 13 -19.11 7.96 -4.51
CA TYR A 13 -18.04 8.74 -3.89
C TYR A 13 -17.03 7.88 -3.14
N ALA A 14 -17.49 6.86 -2.40
CA ALA A 14 -16.60 5.96 -1.67
C ALA A 14 -15.71 5.13 -2.62
N PHE A 15 -16.27 4.68 -3.76
CA PHE A 15 -15.52 3.97 -4.79
C PHE A 15 -14.50 4.87 -5.50
N ASP A 16 -14.91 6.07 -5.91
CA ASP A 16 -14.01 7.05 -6.55
C ASP A 16 -12.88 7.49 -5.60
N ALA A 17 -13.19 7.71 -4.32
CA ALA A 17 -12.19 7.99 -3.29
C ALA A 17 -11.21 6.82 -3.11
N GLY A 18 -11.71 5.58 -3.06
CA GLY A 18 -10.88 4.38 -2.96
C GLY A 18 -9.94 4.22 -4.17
N LEU A 19 -10.42 4.50 -5.37
CA LEU A 19 -9.64 4.46 -6.60
C LEU A 19 -8.56 5.55 -6.62
N LYS A 20 -8.92 6.80 -6.28
CA LYS A 20 -7.97 7.91 -6.18
C LYS A 20 -6.90 7.65 -5.13
N PHE A 21 -7.28 7.10 -3.98
CA PHE A 21 -6.35 6.71 -2.92
C PHE A 21 -5.36 5.66 -3.43
N PHE A 22 -5.85 4.58 -4.05
CA PHE A 22 -4.99 3.55 -4.64
C PHE A 22 -4.00 4.12 -5.67
N LEU A 23 -4.49 4.96 -6.59
CA LEU A 23 -3.66 5.56 -7.63
C LEU A 23 -2.57 6.47 -7.05
N HIS A 24 -2.93 7.34 -6.09
CA HIS A 24 -1.96 8.26 -5.46
C HIS A 24 -0.85 7.49 -4.72
N TRP A 25 -1.20 6.46 -3.96
CA TRP A 25 -0.20 5.66 -3.24
C TRP A 25 0.64 4.80 -4.17
N SER A 26 0.07 4.30 -5.27
CA SER A 26 0.83 3.59 -6.30
C SER A 26 1.82 4.51 -7.02
N LEU A 27 1.41 5.74 -7.34
CA LEU A 27 2.27 6.76 -7.93
C LEU A 27 3.41 7.16 -6.97
N LEU A 28 3.08 7.37 -5.70
CA LEU A 28 4.07 7.69 -4.67
C LEU A 28 5.08 6.55 -4.51
N ALA A 29 4.61 5.30 -4.43
CA ALA A 29 5.46 4.12 -4.35
C ALA A 29 6.43 4.01 -5.55
N GLY A 30 5.92 4.24 -6.77
CA GLY A 30 6.73 4.26 -7.98
C GLY A 30 7.77 5.39 -7.97
N GLY A 31 7.38 6.59 -7.52
CA GLY A 31 8.28 7.73 -7.34
C GLY A 31 9.39 7.43 -6.32
N THR A 32 9.04 6.89 -5.15
CA THR A 32 9.99 6.50 -4.11
C THR A 32 10.99 5.47 -4.62
N LEU A 33 10.55 4.41 -5.32
CA LEU A 33 11.47 3.43 -5.94
C LEU A 33 12.42 4.08 -6.94
N THR A 34 11.89 4.97 -7.79
CA THR A 34 12.66 5.63 -8.84
C THR A 34 13.75 6.53 -8.26
N LEU A 35 13.45 7.23 -7.16
CA LEU A 35 14.41 8.10 -6.47
C LEU A 35 15.38 7.32 -5.57
N MET A 36 14.95 6.18 -5.04
CA MET A 36 15.77 5.32 -4.18
C MET A 36 16.98 4.75 -4.91
N ILE A 37 16.81 4.28 -6.15
CA ILE A 37 17.90 3.66 -6.92
C ILE A 37 19.11 4.59 -7.10
N PRO A 38 18.97 5.83 -7.63
CA PRO A 38 20.10 6.75 -7.78
C PRO A 38 20.64 7.23 -6.43
N PHE A 39 19.80 7.37 -5.40
CA PHE A 39 20.25 7.67 -4.04
C PHE A 39 21.19 6.58 -3.49
N VAL A 40 20.84 5.30 -3.64
CA VAL A 40 21.71 4.20 -3.18
C VAL A 40 22.99 4.11 -4.02
N GLN A 41 22.92 4.46 -5.31
CA GLN A 41 24.10 4.55 -6.17
C GLN A 41 25.01 5.73 -5.81
N SER A 42 24.48 6.85 -5.30
CA SER A 42 25.26 8.02 -4.89
C SER A 42 26.00 7.80 -3.57
N LEU A 43 25.54 6.88 -2.72
CA LEU A 43 26.22 6.47 -1.48
C LEU A 43 27.54 5.69 -1.70
N LYS A 44 28.19 5.83 -2.88
CA LYS A 44 29.50 5.26 -3.26
C LYS A 44 30.60 5.68 -2.26
N GLY A 45 30.66 4.96 -1.14
CA GLY A 45 31.62 5.15 -0.04
C GLY A 45 31.17 4.44 1.25
N VAL A 46 29.86 4.31 1.47
CA VAL A 46 29.28 3.56 2.60
C VAL A 46 29.09 2.11 2.14
N MET A 47 30.01 1.22 2.52
CA MET A 47 30.10 -0.13 1.94
C MET A 47 29.21 -1.18 2.62
N VAL A 48 28.59 -0.92 3.76
CA VAL A 48 28.14 -2.05 4.59
C VAL A 48 26.64 -2.38 4.51
N TYR A 49 25.72 -1.45 4.19
CA TYR A 49 24.27 -1.76 4.33
C TYR A 49 23.33 -1.23 3.23
N ARG A 50 23.83 -0.97 2.02
CA ARG A 50 22.99 -0.50 0.89
C ARG A 50 21.86 -1.47 0.54
N TYR A 51 22.13 -2.76 0.55
CA TYR A 51 21.12 -3.79 0.28
C TYR A 51 20.06 -3.87 1.37
N LEU A 52 20.42 -3.55 2.62
CA LEU A 52 19.50 -3.55 3.75
C LEU A 52 18.52 -2.36 3.67
N PHE A 53 19.01 -1.19 3.27
CA PHE A 53 18.17 -0.02 2.98
C PHE A 53 17.21 -0.27 1.80
N ILE A 54 17.71 -0.86 0.70
CA ILE A 54 16.84 -1.24 -0.42
C ILE A 54 15.76 -2.22 0.04
N ALA A 55 16.12 -3.22 0.84
CA ALA A 55 15.16 -4.20 1.34
C ALA A 55 14.11 -3.57 2.26
N SER A 56 14.50 -2.65 3.15
CA SER A 56 13.54 -1.96 4.03
C SER A 56 12.54 -1.12 3.24
N GLU A 57 13.02 -0.35 2.26
CA GLU A 57 12.17 0.48 1.42
C GLU A 57 11.19 -0.35 0.56
N ILE A 58 11.66 -1.45 -0.03
CA ILE A 58 10.79 -2.38 -0.78
C ILE A 58 9.68 -2.93 0.14
N CYS A 59 10.02 -3.34 1.36
CA CYS A 59 9.04 -3.82 2.33
C CYS A 59 8.00 -2.74 2.69
N LEU A 60 8.43 -1.50 2.90
CA LEU A 60 7.53 -0.38 3.19
C LEU A 60 6.62 -0.03 2.00
N ILE A 61 7.14 -0.11 0.77
CA ILE A 61 6.39 0.10 -0.47
C ILE A 61 5.34 -1.01 -0.67
N ILE A 62 5.72 -2.28 -0.47
CA ILE A 62 4.77 -3.41 -0.55
C ILE A 62 3.67 -3.23 0.48
N SER A 63 4.00 -2.76 1.69
CA SER A 63 3.01 -2.45 2.72
C SER A 63 2.02 -1.36 2.28
N LEU A 64 2.53 -0.27 1.72
CA LEU A 64 1.73 0.85 1.22
C LEU A 64 0.77 0.43 0.10
N ILE A 65 1.26 -0.30 -0.91
CA ILE A 65 0.44 -0.80 -2.02
C ILE A 65 -0.59 -1.81 -1.51
N SER A 66 -0.20 -2.71 -0.60
CA SER A 66 -1.11 -3.71 -0.05
C SER A 66 -2.22 -3.07 0.81
N SER A 67 -1.90 -2.03 1.58
CA SER A 67 -2.87 -1.26 2.36
C SER A 67 -3.85 -0.51 1.47
N SER A 68 -3.37 0.10 0.37
CA SER A 68 -4.24 0.81 -0.57
C SER A 68 -5.15 -0.15 -1.36
N LEU A 69 -4.69 -1.36 -1.66
CA LEU A 69 -5.53 -2.45 -2.22
C LEU A 69 -6.63 -2.91 -1.25
N VAL A 70 -6.38 -2.89 0.07
CA VAL A 70 -7.41 -3.21 1.08
C VAL A 70 -8.51 -2.16 1.10
N VAL A 71 -8.15 -0.87 1.02
CA VAL A 71 -9.10 0.25 0.99
C VAL A 71 -9.91 0.23 -0.32
N PHE A 72 -9.25 0.03 -1.45
CA PHE A 72 -9.93 -0.11 -2.75
C PHE A 72 -10.87 -1.32 -2.76
N GLY A 73 -10.41 -2.49 -2.30
CA GLY A 73 -11.22 -3.70 -2.18
C GLY A 73 -12.44 -3.52 -1.27
N ALA A 74 -12.31 -2.80 -0.15
CA ALA A 74 -13.43 -2.47 0.73
C ALA A 74 -14.50 -1.65 -0.01
N SER A 75 -14.07 -0.62 -0.75
CA SER A 75 -14.98 0.24 -1.53
C SER A 75 -15.70 -0.53 -2.64
N GLN A 76 -15.00 -1.48 -3.29
CA GLN A 76 -15.56 -2.32 -4.33
C GLN A 76 -16.56 -3.36 -3.79
N ILE A 77 -16.29 -3.96 -2.63
CA ILE A 77 -17.25 -4.87 -1.96
C ILE A 77 -18.51 -4.11 -1.56
N SER A 78 -18.37 -2.91 -1.02
CA SER A 78 -19.51 -2.06 -0.65
C SER A 78 -20.39 -1.75 -1.88
N TRP A 79 -19.77 -1.39 -3.01
CA TRP A 79 -20.46 -1.13 -4.27
C TRP A 79 -21.09 -2.40 -4.90
N SER A 80 -20.40 -3.53 -4.84
CA SER A 80 -20.88 -4.83 -5.34
C SER A 80 -22.06 -5.38 -4.53
N ASN A 81 -22.02 -5.25 -3.19
CA ASN A 81 -23.14 -5.63 -2.32
C ASN A 81 -24.38 -4.77 -2.59
N ALA A 82 -24.21 -3.47 -2.83
CA ALA A 82 -25.30 -2.57 -3.21
C ALA A 82 -25.91 -2.90 -4.59
N THR A 83 -25.14 -3.53 -5.48
CA THR A 83 -25.57 -3.95 -6.82
C THR A 83 -25.96 -5.44 -6.93
N LYS A 84 -26.03 -6.16 -5.80
CA LYS A 84 -26.37 -7.60 -5.69
C LYS A 84 -25.41 -8.54 -6.45
N ALA A 85 -24.15 -8.17 -6.64
CA ALA A 85 -23.14 -9.03 -7.26
C ALA A 85 -22.41 -9.89 -6.20
N GLU A 86 -21.88 -11.06 -6.61
CA GLU A 86 -21.17 -11.98 -5.70
C GLU A 86 -19.84 -11.40 -5.18
N THR A 87 -19.71 -11.23 -3.86
CA THR A 87 -18.57 -10.56 -3.19
C THR A 87 -17.57 -11.49 -2.47
N LYS A 88 -17.84 -12.81 -2.44
CA LYS A 88 -17.03 -13.77 -1.64
C LYS A 88 -15.55 -13.83 -2.04
N GLY A 89 -15.24 -13.73 -3.33
CA GLY A 89 -13.85 -13.76 -3.83
C GLY A 89 -13.04 -12.52 -3.43
N ILE A 90 -13.68 -11.35 -3.48
CA ILE A 90 -13.04 -10.04 -3.19
C ILE A 90 -12.73 -9.92 -1.70
N ALA A 91 -13.65 -10.35 -0.82
CA ALA A 91 -13.43 -10.35 0.63
C ALA A 91 -12.26 -11.25 1.06
N LYS A 92 -12.09 -12.41 0.41
CA LYS A 92 -10.97 -13.32 0.68
C LYS A 92 -9.63 -12.70 0.26
N MET A 93 -9.56 -12.06 -0.91
CA MET A 93 -8.35 -11.36 -1.37
C MET A 93 -8.00 -10.17 -0.46
N GLN A 94 -9.00 -9.43 0.02
CA GLN A 94 -8.81 -8.32 0.96
C GLN A 94 -8.16 -8.78 2.28
N GLY A 95 -8.63 -9.90 2.85
CA GLY A 95 -8.05 -10.45 4.07
C GLY A 95 -6.59 -10.90 3.91
N ILE A 96 -6.21 -11.39 2.72
CA ILE A 96 -4.82 -11.72 2.40
C ILE A 96 -3.97 -10.45 2.27
N ASN A 97 -4.44 -9.46 1.51
CA ASN A 97 -3.72 -8.20 1.31
C ASN A 97 -3.49 -7.44 2.63
N TYR A 98 -4.44 -7.48 3.56
CA TYR A 98 -4.29 -6.86 4.88
C TYR A 98 -3.16 -7.51 5.70
N LYS A 99 -3.10 -8.85 5.71
CA LYS A 99 -2.02 -9.58 6.40
C LYS A 99 -0.66 -9.28 5.78
N VAL A 100 -0.58 -9.27 4.44
CA VAL A 100 0.65 -8.93 3.72
C VAL A 100 1.09 -7.50 4.04
N ALA A 101 0.16 -6.54 4.09
CA ALA A 101 0.48 -5.15 4.41
C ALA A 101 1.14 -5.01 5.79
N ILE A 102 0.58 -5.68 6.81
CA ILE A 102 1.12 -5.65 8.17
C ILE A 102 2.50 -6.31 8.25
N VAL A 103 2.64 -7.51 7.68
CA VAL A 103 3.91 -8.25 7.71
C VAL A 103 5.01 -7.46 7.02
N ALA A 104 4.73 -6.90 5.84
CA ALA A 104 5.67 -6.08 5.08
C ALA A 104 6.04 -4.79 5.83
N TYR A 105 5.09 -4.17 6.54
CA TYR A 105 5.36 -2.99 7.37
C TYR A 105 6.34 -3.29 8.50
N ILE A 106 6.05 -4.34 9.28
CA ILE A 106 6.87 -4.74 10.42
C ILE A 106 8.28 -5.13 9.95
N ALA A 107 8.37 -5.93 8.87
CA ALA A 107 9.65 -6.30 8.28
C ALA A 107 10.45 -5.07 7.81
N GLY A 108 9.78 -4.11 7.15
CA GLY A 108 10.39 -2.86 6.69
C GLY A 108 10.99 -2.04 7.82
N ILE A 109 10.24 -1.87 8.93
CA ILE A 109 10.73 -1.15 10.12
C ILE A 109 11.93 -1.86 10.74
N ILE A 110 11.88 -3.19 10.90
CA ILE A 110 12.97 -3.96 11.49
C ILE A 110 14.25 -3.79 10.64
N LEU A 111 14.14 -3.92 9.32
CA LEU A 111 15.27 -3.74 8.40
C LEU A 111 15.82 -2.30 8.44
N ALA A 112 14.94 -1.30 8.50
CA ALA A 112 15.36 0.09 8.64
C ALA A 112 16.10 0.35 9.96
N PHE A 113 15.63 -0.25 11.07
CA PHE A 113 16.30 -0.16 12.37
C PHE A 113 17.69 -0.79 12.33
N PHE A 114 17.84 -1.97 11.73
CA PHE A 114 19.15 -2.59 11.54
C PHE A 114 20.05 -1.73 10.66
N PHE A 115 19.52 -1.13 9.59
CA PHE A 115 20.27 -0.20 8.74
C PHE A 115 20.78 1.01 9.54
N ILE A 116 19.91 1.66 10.33
CA ILE A 116 20.29 2.82 11.13
C ILE A 116 21.39 2.45 12.13
N ASN A 117 21.20 1.40 12.93
CA ASN A 117 22.20 0.99 13.92
C ASN A 117 23.55 0.67 13.28
N ALA A 118 23.53 0.02 12.13
CA ALA A 118 24.74 -0.42 11.49
C ALA A 118 25.48 0.69 10.70
N ASN A 119 24.88 1.86 10.53
CA ASN A 119 25.53 3.06 9.99
C ASN A 119 25.86 4.13 11.05
N LEU A 120 25.33 4.00 12.28
CA LEU A 120 25.65 4.87 13.42
C LEU A 120 26.81 4.36 14.28
N THR A 121 27.28 3.13 14.03
CA THR A 121 28.41 2.49 14.72
C THR A 121 29.64 2.51 13.84
#